data_AF-A0A7S4IHT6-F1
#
_entry.id   AF-A0A7S4IHT6-F1
#
_cell.length_a   1.000
_cell.length_b   1.000
_cell.length_c   1.000
_cell.angle_alpha   90.00
_cell.angle_beta   90.00
_cell.angle_gamma   90.00
#
_symmetry.space_group_name_H-M   'P 1'
#
loop_
_entity.id
_entity.type
_entity.pdbx_description
1 polymer ?
#
loop_
_entity_poly.entity_id
_entity_poly.type
_entity_poly.pdbx_seq_one_letter_code
_entity_poly.pdbx_strand_id
1 'polypeptide(L)'
;RTAKRLRRTMPAIASGAASSSKARKEEKRTHAAALSAGDRGASKKDLCSAVPGASRSAKVGDSEVPAEPVTGFWKNQIAMRDWYNKPNVQFFIAALIIINFMTNILEKELDPSGEKYKKTWRVLEHAFNAVFLIELLINMYAHWRKMFWASSWNVFDFIVVCVGCVGFVVELAGPLKLLRTLRAFRVFRLFKRIKSLNMIIVMIVSAIPGVSNAFLVMVLCISIYALIGVEFYYQFGTDNATELGFPEDPDSPQCGYANVEGVMVSSVSARQICYGSEYYGTFTRAWFSLFQVLTGESWAEVVARPIIFGWEDYGPVSVFISALYFISFVLVNSFILFNVFVAVLLDKVVSGGEEDEGAEGAEGADVA
;
A
#
# COMPACT_ATOMS: atom_id res chain seq x y z
N ARG A 1 -69.95 39.50 29.38
CA ARG A 1 -69.06 40.52 30.01
C ARG A 1 -67.87 40.72 29.07
N THR A 2 -68.02 41.62 28.11
CA THR A 2 -67.47 43.00 28.09
C THR A 2 -66.08 43.03 27.46
N ALA A 3 -65.99 43.83 26.41
CA ALA A 3 -64.80 44.09 25.61
C ALA A 3 -63.77 44.99 26.32
N LYS A 4 -62.58 45.02 25.70
CA LYS A 4 -61.60 46.13 25.61
C LYS A 4 -60.58 46.34 26.74
N ARG A 5 -59.35 46.58 26.25
CA ARG A 5 -58.11 47.16 26.82
C ARG A 5 -57.12 46.10 27.34
N LEU A 6 -55.85 46.05 26.91
CA LEU A 6 -54.97 47.07 26.36
C LEU A 6 -54.01 46.49 25.30
N ARG A 7 -53.72 47.29 24.26
CA ARG A 7 -52.61 47.12 23.31
C ARG A 7 -51.28 47.54 23.94
N ARG A 8 -50.19 47.08 23.30
CA ARG A 8 -48.76 47.44 23.42
C ARG A 8 -48.01 46.41 24.27
N THR A 9 -47.03 45.64 23.80
CA THR A 9 -46.10 45.74 22.66
C THR A 9 -45.46 44.36 22.46
N MET A 10 -45.45 43.81 21.24
CA MET A 10 -44.34 43.04 20.65
C MET A 10 -44.83 42.33 19.35
N PRO A 11 -44.11 42.48 18.22
CA PRO A 11 -44.54 41.92 16.94
C PRO A 11 -44.22 40.44 16.81
N ALA A 12 -45.08 39.76 16.04
CA ALA A 12 -44.98 38.35 15.68
C ALA A 12 -43.68 38.02 14.94
N ILE A 13 -43.01 36.95 15.38
CA ILE A 13 -41.96 36.27 14.62
C ILE A 13 -42.66 35.35 13.62
N ALA A 14 -42.87 35.86 12.41
CA ALA A 14 -43.09 35.08 11.20
C ALA A 14 -42.36 35.82 10.07
N SER A 15 -41.73 35.06 9.17
CA SER A 15 -40.88 35.50 8.03
C SER A 15 -39.38 35.63 8.34
N GLY A 16 -38.67 34.49 8.38
CA GLY A 16 -37.20 34.43 8.43
C GLY A 16 -36.54 33.56 7.34
N ALA A 17 -37.31 32.90 6.46
CA ALA A 17 -36.76 31.96 5.48
C ALA A 17 -36.51 32.57 4.09
N ALA A 18 -36.95 33.82 3.82
CA ALA A 18 -36.90 34.41 2.48
C ALA A 18 -35.74 35.42 2.26
N SER A 19 -35.05 35.89 3.30
CA SER A 19 -33.95 36.88 3.16
C SER A 19 -32.56 36.26 3.04
N SER A 20 -32.32 35.08 3.62
CA SER A 20 -31.03 34.35 3.50
C SER A 20 -30.79 33.79 2.08
N SER A 21 -31.87 33.48 1.35
CA SER A 21 -31.82 33.03 -0.04
C SER A 21 -31.37 34.11 -1.01
N LYS A 22 -31.73 35.39 -0.77
CA LYS A 22 -31.37 36.51 -1.66
C LYS A 22 -29.93 36.95 -1.47
N ALA A 23 -29.43 37.01 -0.24
CA ALA A 23 -28.03 37.35 0.04
C ALA A 23 -27.05 36.33 -0.58
N ARG A 24 -27.36 35.03 -0.52
CA ARG A 24 -26.52 33.97 -1.10
C ARG A 24 -26.61 33.89 -2.63
N LYS A 25 -27.65 34.47 -3.25
CA LYS A 25 -27.80 34.58 -4.71
C LYS A 25 -27.06 35.79 -5.29
N GLU A 26 -26.86 36.82 -4.49
CA GLU A 26 -26.14 38.04 -4.89
C GLU A 26 -24.62 37.83 -4.83
N GLU A 27 -24.12 37.11 -3.82
CA GLU A 27 -22.70 36.72 -3.70
C GLU A 27 -22.26 35.72 -4.78
N LYS A 28 -23.16 34.82 -5.23
CA LYS A 28 -22.90 33.96 -6.39
C LYS A 28 -22.95 34.70 -7.73
N ARG A 29 -23.67 35.82 -7.82
CA ARG A 29 -23.73 36.66 -9.03
C ARG A 29 -22.50 37.55 -9.17
N THR A 30 -21.94 38.06 -8.08
CA THR A 30 -20.70 38.84 -8.10
C THR A 30 -19.47 37.99 -8.41
N HIS A 31 -19.41 36.75 -7.90
CA HIS A 31 -18.33 35.80 -8.26
C HIS A 31 -18.44 35.30 -9.71
N ALA A 32 -19.65 35.11 -10.24
CA ALA A 32 -19.84 34.74 -11.65
C ALA A 32 -19.54 35.90 -12.62
N ALA A 33 -19.77 37.15 -12.21
CA ALA A 33 -19.44 38.34 -13.01
C ALA A 33 -17.94 38.65 -13.02
N ALA A 34 -17.18 38.27 -11.97
CA ALA A 34 -15.72 38.41 -11.95
C ALA A 34 -15.00 37.39 -12.86
N LEU A 35 -15.64 36.24 -13.14
CA LEU A 35 -15.11 35.21 -14.04
C LEU A 35 -15.51 35.42 -15.52
N SER A 36 -16.46 36.33 -15.82
CA SER A 36 -16.85 36.64 -17.21
C SER A 36 -16.15 37.88 -17.80
N ALA A 37 -15.18 38.46 -17.08
CA ALA A 37 -14.38 39.60 -17.56
C ALA A 37 -12.95 39.22 -17.98
N GLY A 38 -12.60 37.94 -17.94
CA GLY A 38 -11.24 37.44 -18.19
C GLY A 38 -11.16 36.38 -19.28
N ASP A 39 -12.07 36.35 -20.25
CA ASP A 39 -11.87 35.51 -21.44
C ASP A 39 -12.58 36.09 -22.66
N ARG A 40 -11.82 36.84 -23.46
CA ARG A 40 -12.13 37.11 -24.86
C ARG A 40 -10.94 36.66 -25.70
N GLY A 41 -10.94 35.37 -26.01
CA GLY A 41 -10.75 34.86 -27.37
C GLY A 41 -9.43 35.16 -28.06
N ALA A 42 -8.55 34.16 -28.08
CA ALA A 42 -7.63 33.94 -29.20
C ALA A 42 -7.78 32.49 -29.67
N SER A 43 -8.78 32.29 -30.52
CA SER A 43 -8.97 31.07 -31.29
C SER A 43 -7.75 30.82 -32.18
N LYS A 44 -7.23 29.61 -32.10
CA LYS A 44 -5.97 29.12 -32.66
C LYS A 44 -6.06 28.83 -34.17
N LYS A 45 -6.82 29.63 -34.95
CA LYS A 45 -7.08 29.38 -36.39
C LYS A 45 -6.79 30.53 -37.36
N ASP A 46 -6.29 31.69 -36.90
CA ASP A 46 -6.00 32.83 -37.79
C ASP A 46 -4.54 33.29 -37.76
N LEU A 47 -3.57 32.37 -37.94
CA LEU A 47 -2.18 32.76 -38.18
C LEU A 47 -1.49 31.85 -39.20
N CYS A 48 -2.14 31.63 -40.35
CA CYS A 48 -1.49 31.08 -41.52
C CYS A 48 -2.15 31.58 -42.81
N SER A 49 -2.02 32.87 -43.14
CA SER A 49 -2.20 33.36 -44.52
C SER A 49 -1.77 34.82 -44.65
N ALA A 50 -0.52 35.03 -45.06
CA ALA A 50 0.02 36.18 -45.82
C ALA A 50 1.55 36.13 -45.65
N VAL A 51 2.34 35.75 -46.66
CA VAL A 51 2.86 36.66 -47.71
C VAL A 51 3.65 35.78 -48.73
N PRO A 52 3.77 36.22 -50.00
CA PRO A 52 3.92 35.37 -51.17
C PRO A 52 5.36 34.94 -51.47
N GLY A 53 5.45 33.92 -52.33
CA GLY A 53 6.69 33.25 -52.69
C GLY A 53 7.68 34.09 -53.48
N ALA A 54 8.94 33.67 -53.40
CA ALA A 54 9.86 33.65 -54.53
C ALA A 54 11.05 32.77 -54.12
N SER A 55 11.43 31.90 -55.04
CA SER A 55 12.60 31.04 -55.01
C SER A 55 13.89 31.80 -54.68
N ARG A 56 14.75 31.20 -53.85
CA ARG A 56 16.20 31.18 -54.10
C ARG A 56 16.89 30.15 -53.22
N SER A 57 17.41 29.13 -53.90
CA SER A 57 18.55 28.32 -53.47
C SER A 57 19.65 29.20 -52.88
N ALA A 58 19.97 29.00 -51.61
CA ALA A 58 21.22 29.45 -51.01
C ALA A 58 21.53 28.56 -49.79
N LYS A 59 22.60 27.78 -49.92
CA LYS A 59 23.28 27.02 -48.86
C LYS A 59 23.33 27.82 -47.56
N VAL A 60 22.81 27.25 -46.48
CA VAL A 60 23.14 27.67 -45.11
C VAL A 60 23.77 26.46 -44.45
N GLY A 61 25.06 26.63 -44.15
CA GLY A 61 25.97 25.55 -43.82
C GLY A 61 25.63 24.83 -42.53
N ASP A 62 26.11 23.58 -42.51
CA ASP A 62 26.34 22.78 -41.32
C ASP A 62 26.93 23.66 -40.21
N SER A 63 26.09 24.04 -39.26
CA SER A 63 26.56 24.41 -37.93
C SER A 63 26.51 23.13 -37.11
N GLU A 64 27.45 22.24 -37.43
CA GLU A 64 27.92 21.22 -36.49
C GLU A 64 28.35 21.96 -35.23
N VAL A 65 27.51 21.93 -34.19
CA VAL A 65 28.02 22.13 -32.83
C VAL A 65 28.93 20.93 -32.60
N PRO A 66 30.26 21.11 -32.42
CA PRO A 66 31.13 19.98 -32.16
C PRO A 66 30.71 19.45 -30.80
N ALA A 67 30.09 18.27 -30.78
CA ALA A 67 30.04 17.48 -29.55
C ALA A 67 31.50 17.24 -29.19
N GLU A 68 32.00 17.94 -28.16
CA GLU A 68 33.37 17.75 -27.73
C GLU A 68 33.64 16.25 -27.58
N PRO A 69 34.68 15.71 -28.23
CA PRO A 69 34.93 14.29 -28.19
C PRO A 69 35.12 13.91 -26.72
N VAL A 70 34.25 13.05 -26.20
CA VAL A 70 34.35 12.56 -24.82
C VAL A 70 35.71 11.85 -24.70
N THR A 71 36.71 12.52 -24.14
CA THR A 71 38.08 12.02 -24.09
C THR A 71 38.26 11.08 -22.88
N GLY A 72 38.97 9.96 -23.10
CA GLY A 72 39.38 9.04 -22.04
C GLY A 72 38.37 7.96 -21.67
N PHE A 73 38.34 7.59 -20.38
CA PHE A 73 37.58 6.47 -19.79
C PHE A 73 36.10 6.45 -20.16
N TRP A 74 35.51 7.58 -20.57
CA TRP A 74 34.10 7.78 -20.89
C TRP A 74 33.74 7.53 -22.35
N LYS A 75 34.73 7.33 -23.23
CA LYS A 75 34.52 7.19 -24.69
C LYS A 75 33.60 6.03 -25.06
N ASN A 76 33.67 4.92 -24.32
CA ASN A 76 32.89 3.71 -24.58
C ASN A 76 31.62 3.62 -23.75
N GLN A 77 31.25 4.67 -23.01
CA GLN A 77 30.11 4.61 -22.10
C GLN A 77 28.79 4.38 -22.84
N ILE A 78 28.58 5.08 -23.96
CA ILE A 78 27.37 4.97 -24.78
C ILE A 78 27.29 3.58 -25.40
N ALA A 79 28.40 3.09 -25.97
CA ALA A 79 28.48 1.74 -26.53
C ALA A 79 28.21 0.66 -25.46
N MET A 80 28.70 0.85 -24.23
CA MET A 80 28.46 -0.08 -23.13
C MET A 80 27.00 -0.08 -22.68
N ARG A 81 26.37 1.09 -22.63
CA ARG A 81 24.94 1.24 -22.34
C ARG A 81 24.09 0.54 -23.40
N ASP A 82 24.40 0.74 -24.67
CA ASP A 82 23.65 0.14 -25.77
C ASP A 82 23.84 -1.37 -25.81
N TRP A 83 25.03 -1.88 -25.48
CA TRP A 83 25.28 -3.31 -25.30
C TRP A 83 24.49 -3.89 -24.11
N TYR A 84 24.53 -3.23 -22.96
CA TYR A 84 23.86 -3.69 -21.74
C TYR A 84 22.34 -3.75 -21.91
N ASN A 85 21.75 -2.79 -22.64
CA ASN A 85 20.32 -2.73 -22.88
C ASN A 85 19.83 -3.71 -23.96
N LYS A 86 20.71 -4.50 -24.59
CA LYS A 86 20.29 -5.52 -25.56
C LYS A 86 19.39 -6.56 -24.89
N PRO A 87 18.31 -7.02 -25.56
CA PRO A 87 17.37 -7.99 -25.01
C PRO A 87 18.06 -9.30 -24.61
N ASN A 88 19.08 -9.72 -25.37
CA ASN A 88 19.85 -10.94 -25.06
C ASN A 88 20.60 -10.82 -23.72
N VAL A 89 21.20 -9.65 -23.45
CA VAL A 89 21.93 -9.40 -22.19
C VAL A 89 20.94 -9.33 -21.03
N GLN A 90 19.81 -8.65 -21.21
CA GLN A 90 18.76 -8.57 -20.19
C GLN A 90 18.15 -9.95 -19.87
N PHE A 91 17.90 -10.78 -20.89
CA PHE A 91 17.41 -12.15 -20.71
C PHE A 91 18.44 -13.04 -20.01
N PHE A 92 19.72 -12.91 -20.37
CA PHE A 92 20.80 -13.64 -19.70
C PHE A 92 20.91 -13.27 -18.21
N ILE A 93 20.88 -11.97 -17.88
CA ILE A 93 20.90 -11.51 -16.49
C ILE A 93 19.65 -12.01 -15.75
N ALA A 94 18.47 -11.96 -16.38
CA ALA A 94 17.24 -12.49 -15.80
C ALA A 94 17.34 -14.00 -15.51
N ALA A 95 17.89 -14.79 -16.45
CA ALA A 95 18.13 -16.21 -16.26
C ALA A 95 19.09 -16.47 -15.08
N LEU A 96 20.16 -15.68 -14.94
CA LEU A 96 21.07 -15.78 -13.79
C LEU A 96 20.39 -15.48 -12.45
N ILE A 97 19.46 -14.51 -12.41
CA ILE A 97 18.66 -14.22 -11.22
C ILE A 97 17.79 -15.44 -10.86
N ILE A 98 17.12 -16.03 -11.85
CA ILE A 98 16.27 -17.22 -11.65
C ILE A 98 17.09 -18.41 -11.17
N ILE A 99 18.23 -18.71 -11.82
CA ILE A 99 19.11 -19.81 -11.41
C ILE A 99 19.64 -19.59 -9.99
N ASN A 100 20.03 -18.36 -9.65
CA ASN A 100 20.42 -18.03 -8.29
C ASN A 100 19.27 -18.26 -7.29
N PHE A 101 18.05 -17.87 -7.64
CA PHE A 101 16.87 -18.08 -6.80
C PHE A 101 16.56 -19.57 -6.60
N MET A 102 16.60 -20.37 -7.68
CA MET A 102 16.45 -21.82 -7.61
C MET A 102 17.52 -22.48 -6.75
N THR A 103 18.76 -22.00 -6.82
CA THR A 103 19.84 -22.48 -5.95
C THR A 103 19.54 -22.21 -4.48
N ASN A 104 18.98 -21.04 -4.14
CA ASN A 104 18.58 -20.73 -2.76
C ASN A 104 17.41 -21.62 -2.30
N ILE A 105 16.46 -21.95 -3.19
CA ILE A 105 15.37 -22.90 -2.88
C ILE A 105 15.97 -24.28 -2.58
N LEU A 106 16.85 -24.78 -3.45
CA LEU A 106 17.50 -26.08 -3.27
C LEU A 106 18.35 -26.16 -2.00
N GLU A 107 19.02 -25.07 -1.60
CA GLU A 107 19.71 -24.98 -0.32
C GLU A 107 18.73 -25.24 0.84
N LYS A 108 17.55 -24.61 0.81
CA LYS A 108 16.56 -24.74 1.88
C LYS A 108 15.83 -26.08 1.87
N GLU A 109 15.65 -26.68 0.71
CA GLU A 109 15.02 -28.00 0.59
C GLU A 109 15.95 -29.14 1.03
N LEU A 110 17.22 -29.13 0.58
CA LEU A 110 18.15 -30.24 0.81
C LEU A 110 18.96 -30.09 2.12
N ASP A 111 19.16 -28.86 2.59
CA ASP A 111 20.01 -28.54 3.73
C ASP A 111 19.45 -27.35 4.53
N PRO A 112 18.25 -27.49 5.14
CA PRO A 112 17.61 -26.38 5.87
C PRO A 112 18.44 -25.87 7.04
N SER A 113 19.18 -26.75 7.72
CA SER A 113 20.12 -26.39 8.79
C SER A 113 21.45 -25.84 8.26
N GLY A 114 21.72 -25.97 6.96
CA GLY A 114 22.93 -25.54 6.30
C GLY A 114 24.16 -26.31 6.80
N GLU A 115 24.01 -27.58 7.17
CA GLU A 115 25.04 -28.40 7.80
C GLU A 115 25.83 -29.26 6.81
N LYS A 116 25.15 -29.84 5.81
CA LYS A 116 25.69 -30.89 4.94
C LYS A 116 26.61 -30.37 3.83
N TYR A 117 26.20 -29.32 3.13
CA TYR A 117 26.93 -28.83 1.94
C TYR A 117 27.41 -27.38 2.09
N LYS A 118 27.81 -26.99 3.32
CA LYS A 118 28.29 -25.64 3.69
C LYS A 118 29.23 -25.01 2.65
N LYS A 119 30.24 -25.76 2.20
CA LYS A 119 31.25 -25.26 1.24
C LYS A 119 30.65 -24.99 -0.13
N THR A 120 29.84 -25.92 -0.65
CA THR A 120 29.21 -25.81 -1.97
C THR A 120 28.27 -24.60 -2.03
N TRP A 121 27.40 -24.45 -1.03
CA TRP A 121 26.46 -23.33 -0.95
C TRP A 121 27.19 -21.98 -0.85
N ARG A 122 28.26 -21.93 -0.04
CA ARG A 122 29.09 -20.72 0.10
C ARG A 122 29.77 -20.34 -1.21
N VAL A 123 30.34 -21.30 -1.93
CA VAL A 123 31.00 -21.04 -3.23
C VAL A 123 29.98 -20.55 -4.26
N LEU A 124 28.82 -21.20 -4.36
CA LEU A 124 27.75 -20.78 -5.28
C LEU A 124 27.27 -19.36 -4.95
N GLU A 125 27.03 -19.06 -3.68
CA GLU A 125 26.62 -17.74 -3.25
C GLU A 125 27.66 -16.67 -3.63
N HIS A 126 28.94 -16.93 -3.36
CA HIS A 126 30.03 -16.02 -3.70
C HIS A 126 30.13 -15.82 -5.22
N ALA A 127 30.01 -16.88 -6.00
CA ALA A 127 30.06 -16.82 -7.46
C ALA A 127 28.93 -15.94 -8.01
N PHE A 128 27.68 -16.16 -7.56
CA PHE A 128 26.56 -15.33 -7.99
C PHE A 128 26.70 -13.87 -7.54
N ASN A 129 27.14 -13.62 -6.30
CA ASN A 129 27.32 -12.25 -5.83
C ASN A 129 28.43 -11.53 -6.61
N ALA A 130 29.51 -12.22 -6.97
CA ALA A 130 30.57 -11.66 -7.81
C ALA A 130 30.04 -11.29 -9.21
N VAL A 131 29.24 -12.16 -9.84
CA VAL A 131 28.61 -11.87 -11.13
C VAL A 131 27.68 -10.66 -11.04
N PHE A 132 26.87 -10.56 -9.98
CA PHE A 132 25.97 -9.42 -9.77
C PHE A 132 26.72 -8.13 -9.41
N LEU A 133 27.85 -8.22 -8.71
CA LEU A 133 28.71 -7.07 -8.47
C LEU A 133 29.30 -6.54 -9.78
N ILE A 134 29.80 -7.43 -10.65
CA ILE A 134 30.31 -7.05 -11.97
C ILE A 134 29.19 -6.42 -12.80
N GLU A 135 27.99 -7.01 -12.82
CA GLU A 135 26.82 -6.47 -13.50
C GLU A 135 26.43 -5.08 -13.00
N LEU A 136 26.45 -4.87 -11.67
CA LEU A 136 26.19 -3.57 -11.05
C LEU A 136 27.24 -2.53 -11.46
N LEU A 137 28.52 -2.89 -11.46
CA LEU A 137 29.61 -1.99 -11.86
C LEU A 137 29.48 -1.59 -13.33
N ILE A 138 29.15 -2.55 -14.20
CA ILE A 138 28.84 -2.30 -15.62
C ILE A 138 27.66 -1.33 -15.75
N ASN A 139 26.58 -1.57 -15.01
CA ASN A 139 25.38 -0.74 -15.04
C ASN A 139 25.66 0.70 -14.53
N MET A 140 26.46 0.84 -13.47
CA MET A 140 26.87 2.13 -12.90
C MET A 140 27.83 2.89 -13.82
N TYR A 141 28.67 2.18 -14.58
CA TYR A 141 29.49 2.80 -15.61
C TYR A 141 28.65 3.25 -16.81
N ALA A 142 27.73 2.40 -17.30
CA ALA A 142 26.84 2.70 -18.41
C ALA A 142 25.91 3.90 -18.12
N HIS A 143 25.30 3.93 -16.92
CA HIS A 143 24.43 5.00 -16.46
C HIS A 143 25.20 5.84 -15.42
N TRP A 144 25.79 6.96 -15.81
CA TRP A 144 26.66 7.72 -14.91
C TRP A 144 25.87 8.60 -13.91
N ARG A 145 26.37 8.67 -12.66
CA ARG A 145 25.91 9.48 -11.52
C ARG A 145 24.42 9.82 -11.50
N LYS A 146 23.99 10.96 -12.06
CA LYS A 146 22.60 11.43 -11.95
C LYS A 146 21.59 10.46 -12.56
N MET A 147 21.96 9.78 -13.65
CA MET A 147 21.06 8.84 -14.33
C MET A 147 20.91 7.52 -13.55
N PHE A 148 21.95 7.09 -12.84
CA PHE A 148 21.90 5.88 -12.03
C PHE A 148 21.03 6.07 -10.79
N TRP A 149 21.33 7.11 -10.00
CA TRP A 149 20.69 7.36 -8.70
C TRP A 149 19.24 7.85 -8.82
N ALA A 150 18.82 8.31 -10.00
CA ALA A 150 17.42 8.67 -10.26
C ALA A 150 16.50 7.45 -10.42
N SER A 151 17.04 6.27 -10.76
CA SER A 151 16.24 5.06 -10.95
C SER A 151 16.13 4.27 -9.65
N SER A 152 14.91 4.17 -9.10
CA SER A 152 14.62 3.36 -7.90
C SER A 152 15.10 1.92 -8.04
N TRP A 153 15.05 1.36 -9.25
CA TRP A 153 15.51 0.00 -9.53
C TRP A 153 17.03 -0.16 -9.49
N ASN A 154 17.78 0.84 -9.94
CA ASN A 154 19.25 0.84 -9.83
C ASN A 154 19.70 0.98 -8.37
N VAL A 155 19.00 1.81 -7.59
CA VAL A 155 19.25 1.96 -6.15
C VAL A 155 18.95 0.65 -5.41
N PHE A 156 17.85 -0.02 -5.76
CA PHE A 156 17.53 -1.34 -5.23
C PHE A 156 18.61 -2.38 -5.55
N ASP A 157 19.04 -2.47 -6.82
CA ASP A 157 20.14 -3.36 -7.25
C ASP A 157 21.42 -3.09 -6.44
N PHE A 158 21.76 -1.82 -6.23
CA PHE A 158 22.91 -1.40 -5.43
C PHE A 158 22.82 -1.88 -3.97
N ILE A 159 21.70 -1.60 -3.29
CA ILE A 159 21.49 -2.01 -1.89
C ILE A 159 21.62 -3.52 -1.74
N VAL A 160 20.99 -4.28 -2.64
CA VAL A 160 20.99 -5.75 -2.62
C VAL A 160 22.41 -6.31 -2.74
N VAL A 161 23.20 -5.79 -3.69
CA VAL A 161 24.60 -6.23 -3.87
C VAL A 161 25.46 -5.82 -2.68
N CYS A 162 25.26 -4.61 -2.13
CA CYS A 162 25.96 -4.15 -0.93
C CYS A 162 25.68 -5.06 0.27
N VAL A 163 24.43 -5.45 0.52
CA VAL A 163 24.08 -6.41 1.58
C VAL A 163 24.77 -7.76 1.36
N GLY A 164 24.88 -8.20 0.10
CA GLY A 164 25.65 -9.40 -0.27
C GLY A 164 27.15 -9.28 0.05
N CYS A 165 27.73 -8.10 -0.15
CA CYS A 165 29.15 -7.83 0.14
C CYS A 165 29.45 -7.71 1.65
N VAL A 166 28.51 -7.17 2.45
CA VAL A 166 28.67 -7.05 3.90
C VAL A 166 28.92 -8.41 4.56
N GLY A 167 28.29 -9.47 4.03
CA GLY A 167 28.51 -10.85 4.50
C GLY A 167 29.91 -11.41 4.25
N PHE A 168 30.76 -10.76 3.45
CA PHE A 168 32.16 -11.16 3.22
C PHE A 168 33.14 -10.50 4.16
N VAL A 169 32.84 -9.27 4.57
CA VAL A 169 33.77 -8.42 5.34
C VAL A 169 33.53 -8.57 6.84
N VAL A 170 32.29 -8.83 7.24
CA VAL A 170 31.89 -8.84 8.66
C VAL A 170 31.18 -10.15 9.01
N GLU A 171 31.67 -10.83 10.05
CA GLU A 171 30.88 -11.86 10.73
C GLU A 171 29.78 -11.18 11.54
N LEU A 172 28.60 -11.04 10.92
CA LEU A 172 27.46 -10.41 11.59
C LEU A 172 26.96 -11.29 12.74
N ALA A 173 27.01 -10.75 13.95
CA ALA A 173 26.47 -11.36 15.16
C ALA A 173 25.05 -10.82 15.48
N GLY A 174 24.27 -11.61 16.22
CA GLY A 174 22.96 -11.19 16.72
C GLY A 174 21.91 -10.95 15.62
N PRO A 175 21.00 -9.96 15.80
CA PRO A 175 19.91 -9.67 14.86
C PRO A 175 20.38 -9.33 13.44
N LEU A 176 21.63 -8.89 13.29
CA LEU A 176 22.23 -8.59 12.00
C LEU A 176 22.43 -9.83 11.11
N LYS A 177 22.34 -11.04 11.66
CA LYS A 177 22.20 -12.28 10.87
C LYS A 177 20.98 -12.24 9.95
N LEU A 178 19.94 -11.47 10.28
CA LEU A 178 18.75 -11.32 9.44
C LEU A 178 19.05 -10.54 8.14
N LEU A 179 20.08 -9.69 8.11
CA LEU A 179 20.52 -9.01 6.87
C LEU A 179 20.94 -10.03 5.80
N ARG A 180 21.43 -11.19 6.23
CA ARG A 180 21.73 -12.31 5.34
C ARG A 180 20.46 -12.85 4.70
N THR A 181 19.33 -12.92 5.41
CA THR A 181 18.04 -13.35 4.85
C THR A 181 17.52 -12.34 3.83
N LEU A 182 17.82 -11.04 4.01
CA LEU A 182 17.42 -10.00 3.06
C LEU A 182 17.99 -10.20 1.65
N ARG A 183 19.10 -10.94 1.49
CA ARG A 183 19.61 -11.27 0.16
C ARG A 183 18.59 -12.03 -0.70
N ALA A 184 17.60 -12.70 -0.11
CA ALA A 184 16.51 -13.33 -0.86
C ALA A 184 15.71 -12.31 -1.68
N PHE A 185 15.61 -11.05 -1.21
CA PHE A 185 14.96 -9.96 -1.95
C PHE A 185 15.64 -9.64 -3.27
N ARG A 186 16.87 -10.13 -3.53
CA ARG A 186 17.52 -9.99 -4.84
C ARG A 186 16.74 -10.59 -5.99
N VAL A 187 15.76 -11.48 -5.72
CA VAL A 187 14.82 -11.99 -6.72
C VAL A 187 13.94 -10.88 -7.32
N PHE A 188 13.61 -9.83 -6.55
CA PHE A 188 12.81 -8.70 -7.00
C PHE A 188 13.47 -7.90 -8.14
N ARG A 189 14.79 -8.04 -8.32
CA ARG A 189 15.49 -7.47 -9.49
C ARG A 189 14.93 -7.99 -10.80
N LEU A 190 14.34 -9.20 -10.81
CA LEU A 190 13.65 -9.77 -11.96
C LEU A 190 12.52 -8.86 -12.46
N PHE A 191 11.87 -8.13 -11.56
CA PHE A 191 10.78 -7.22 -11.91
C PHE A 191 11.21 -6.04 -12.76
N LYS A 192 12.46 -5.58 -12.62
CA LYS A 192 13.04 -4.58 -13.54
C LYS A 192 13.36 -5.18 -14.91
N ARG A 193 13.75 -6.46 -14.95
CA ARG A 193 14.22 -7.14 -16.18
C ARG A 193 13.07 -7.62 -17.06
N ILE A 194 11.95 -8.00 -16.45
CA ILE A 194 10.77 -8.48 -17.16
C ILE A 194 9.76 -7.34 -17.27
N LYS A 195 9.54 -6.85 -18.49
CA LYS A 195 8.66 -5.71 -18.79
C LYS A 195 7.24 -5.90 -18.22
N SER A 196 6.66 -7.09 -18.36
CA SER A 196 5.32 -7.38 -17.84
C SER A 196 5.26 -7.30 -16.30
N LEU A 197 6.25 -7.85 -15.59
CA LEU A 197 6.30 -7.75 -14.12
C LEU A 197 6.53 -6.31 -13.65
N ASN A 198 7.36 -5.55 -14.36
CA ASN A 198 7.56 -4.14 -14.08
C ASN A 198 6.25 -3.36 -14.18
N MET A 199 5.52 -3.57 -15.28
CA MET A 199 4.24 -2.92 -15.55
C MET A 199 3.24 -3.24 -14.45
N ILE A 200 3.13 -4.51 -14.02
CA ILE A 200 2.23 -4.91 -12.92
C ILE A 200 2.54 -4.13 -11.64
N ILE A 201 3.80 -4.06 -11.23
CA ILE A 201 4.16 -3.39 -9.98
C ILE A 201 3.95 -1.89 -10.06
N VAL A 202 4.30 -1.27 -11.20
CA VAL A 202 4.05 0.15 -11.41
C VAL A 202 2.55 0.44 -11.36
N MET A 203 1.71 -0.42 -11.96
CA MET A 203 0.24 -0.30 -11.89
C MET A 203 -0.31 -0.46 -10.47
N ILE A 204 0.24 -1.39 -9.69
CA ILE A 204 -0.17 -1.56 -8.28
C ILE A 204 0.20 -0.32 -7.48
N VAL A 205 1.44 0.17 -7.61
CA VAL A 205 1.92 1.33 -6.86
C VAL A 205 1.19 2.61 -7.28
N SER A 206 0.88 2.77 -8.57
CA SER A 206 0.12 3.93 -9.05
C SER A 206 -1.34 3.94 -8.57
N ALA A 207 -1.91 2.77 -8.23
CA ALA A 207 -3.26 2.67 -7.69
C ALA A 207 -3.34 2.98 -6.17
N ILE A 208 -2.23 2.86 -5.43
CA ILE A 208 -2.20 3.07 -3.97
C ILE A 208 -2.71 4.46 -3.58
N PRO A 209 -2.27 5.57 -4.20
CA PRO A 209 -2.76 6.91 -3.86
C PRO A 209 -4.28 7.05 -3.99
N GLY A 210 -4.89 6.45 -5.03
CA GLY A 210 -6.34 6.53 -5.28
C GLY A 210 -7.19 5.93 -4.17
N VAL A 211 -6.65 4.94 -3.44
CA VAL A 211 -7.34 4.27 -2.32
C VAL A 211 -6.82 4.64 -0.94
N SER A 212 -5.72 5.40 -0.87
CA SER A 212 -4.99 5.68 0.37
C SER A 212 -5.86 6.30 1.47
N ASN A 213 -6.77 7.21 1.11
CA ASN A 213 -7.69 7.84 2.06
C ASN A 213 -8.63 6.82 2.71
N ALA A 214 -9.18 5.89 1.92
CA ALA A 214 -10.08 4.86 2.43
C ALA A 214 -9.31 3.81 3.26
N PHE A 215 -8.06 3.50 2.90
CA PHE A 215 -7.18 2.66 3.72
C PHE A 215 -6.88 3.32 5.08
N LEU A 216 -6.64 4.63 5.11
CA LEU A 216 -6.44 5.37 6.37
C LEU A 216 -7.69 5.34 7.26
N VAL A 217 -8.87 5.52 6.68
CA VAL A 217 -10.15 5.39 7.41
C VAL A 217 -10.29 3.97 7.98
N MET A 218 -9.94 2.94 7.22
CA MET A 218 -9.95 1.55 7.70
C MET A 218 -9.02 1.33 8.89
N VAL A 219 -7.75 1.78 8.80
CA VAL A 219 -6.79 1.68 9.90
C VAL A 219 -7.30 2.40 11.16
N LEU A 220 -7.92 3.58 10.99
CA LEU A 220 -8.52 4.33 12.09
C LEU A 220 -9.70 3.57 12.71
N CYS A 221 -10.60 2.99 11.90
CA CYS A 221 -11.71 2.18 12.38
C CYS A 221 -11.21 0.96 13.17
N ILE A 222 -10.25 0.20 12.64
CA ILE A 222 -9.65 -0.94 13.36
C ILE A 222 -9.05 -0.49 14.69
N SER A 223 -8.37 0.65 14.70
CA SER A 223 -7.74 1.17 15.92
C SER A 223 -8.75 1.56 17.00
N ILE A 224 -9.87 2.19 16.61
CA ILE A 224 -10.95 2.53 17.56
C ILE A 224 -11.56 1.27 18.16
N TYR A 225 -11.90 0.28 17.31
CA TYR A 225 -12.45 -0.98 17.80
C TYR A 225 -11.42 -1.75 18.65
N ALA A 226 -10.14 -1.71 18.31
CA ALA A 226 -9.09 -2.35 19.10
C ALA A 226 -9.02 -1.77 20.51
N LEU A 227 -9.11 -0.44 20.66
CA LEU A 227 -9.16 0.20 21.98
C LEU A 227 -10.38 -0.24 22.79
N ILE A 228 -11.56 -0.25 22.16
CA ILE A 228 -12.80 -0.71 22.80
C ILE A 228 -12.69 -2.19 23.18
N GLY A 229 -12.13 -3.02 22.31
CA GLY A 229 -11.96 -4.45 22.54
C GLY A 229 -10.98 -4.77 23.67
N VAL A 230 -9.91 -3.99 23.84
CA VAL A 230 -9.03 -4.11 25.02
C VAL A 230 -9.83 -3.78 26.28
N GLU A 231 -10.51 -2.64 26.32
CA GLU A 231 -11.25 -2.23 27.51
C GLU A 231 -12.33 -3.24 27.92
N PHE A 232 -12.99 -3.87 26.94
CA PHE A 232 -14.06 -4.83 27.20
C PHE A 232 -13.54 -6.23 27.51
N TYR A 233 -12.58 -6.73 26.74
CA TYR A 233 -12.29 -8.16 26.70
C TYR A 233 -10.90 -8.54 27.24
N TYR A 234 -10.06 -7.61 27.70
CA TYR A 234 -8.70 -7.98 28.13
C TYR A 234 -8.69 -9.02 29.27
N GLN A 235 -9.68 -8.96 30.16
CA GLN A 235 -9.80 -9.88 31.30
C GLN A 235 -10.70 -11.09 31.04
N PHE A 236 -11.20 -11.24 29.81
CA PHE A 236 -12.09 -12.33 29.49
C PHE A 236 -11.45 -13.69 29.84
N GLY A 237 -12.18 -14.44 30.66
CA GLY A 237 -11.75 -15.75 31.15
C GLY A 237 -10.95 -15.73 32.45
N THR A 238 -10.37 -14.59 32.87
CA THR A 238 -9.55 -14.51 34.10
C THR A 238 -10.32 -13.99 35.31
N ASP A 239 -11.31 -13.12 35.12
CA ASP A 239 -11.93 -12.36 36.22
C ASP A 239 -12.57 -13.23 37.31
N ASN A 240 -13.23 -14.31 36.91
CA ASN A 240 -13.99 -15.17 37.82
C ASN A 240 -13.41 -16.58 37.92
N ALA A 241 -12.23 -16.85 37.34
CA ALA A 241 -11.69 -18.21 37.22
C ALA A 241 -11.51 -18.89 38.60
N THR A 242 -10.97 -18.15 39.59
CA THR A 242 -10.78 -18.67 40.94
C THR A 242 -12.11 -18.88 41.68
N GLU A 243 -13.08 -17.98 41.49
CA GLU A 243 -14.41 -18.09 42.11
C GLU A 243 -15.23 -19.26 41.54
N LEU A 244 -15.07 -19.55 40.25
CA LEU A 244 -15.66 -20.68 39.55
C LEU A 244 -14.98 -22.03 39.88
N GLY A 245 -13.94 -22.01 40.72
CA GLY A 245 -13.26 -23.22 41.19
C GLY A 245 -12.39 -23.88 40.13
N PHE A 246 -11.92 -23.14 39.11
CA PHE A 246 -10.92 -23.66 38.19
C PHE A 246 -9.63 -23.95 38.99
N PRO A 247 -9.08 -25.18 38.90
CA PRO A 247 -7.96 -25.58 39.72
C PRO A 247 -6.72 -24.72 39.44
N GLU A 248 -6.01 -24.35 40.51
CA GLU A 248 -4.69 -23.73 40.38
C GLU A 248 -3.68 -24.79 39.93
N ASP A 249 -3.52 -24.92 38.62
CA ASP A 249 -2.53 -25.79 38.02
C ASP A 249 -1.25 -24.98 37.70
N PRO A 250 -0.06 -25.41 38.16
CA PRO A 250 1.20 -24.79 37.76
C PRO A 250 1.46 -24.85 36.25
N ASP A 251 0.90 -25.84 35.56
CA ASP A 251 1.19 -26.14 34.15
C ASP A 251 0.10 -25.62 33.17
N SER A 252 -1.05 -25.13 33.67
CA SER A 252 -2.11 -24.58 32.83
C SER A 252 -2.68 -23.26 33.39
N PRO A 253 -2.94 -22.25 32.55
CA PRO A 253 -3.42 -20.97 33.05
C PRO A 253 -4.88 -21.09 33.51
N GLN A 254 -5.17 -20.50 34.66
CA GLN A 254 -6.51 -20.46 35.24
C GLN A 254 -7.41 -19.51 34.44
N CYS A 255 -8.07 -20.03 33.40
CA CYS A 255 -9.02 -19.26 32.61
C CYS A 255 -10.24 -20.08 32.25
N GLY A 256 -11.42 -19.54 32.53
CA GLY A 256 -12.68 -20.17 32.22
C GLY A 256 -13.89 -19.28 32.52
N TYR A 257 -15.04 -19.74 32.08
CA TYR A 257 -16.34 -19.10 32.32
C TYR A 257 -17.39 -20.19 32.55
N ALA A 258 -18.54 -19.83 33.12
CA ALA A 258 -19.68 -20.73 33.20
C ALA A 258 -20.61 -20.52 31.99
N ASN A 259 -21.05 -21.61 31.37
CA ASN A 259 -22.06 -21.49 30.32
C ASN A 259 -23.48 -21.34 30.92
N VAL A 260 -24.49 -21.19 30.07
CA VAL A 260 -25.92 -21.11 30.47
C VAL A 260 -26.44 -22.28 31.29
N GLU A 261 -25.80 -23.44 31.20
CA GLU A 261 -26.14 -24.64 31.96
C GLU A 261 -25.38 -24.71 33.30
N GLY A 262 -24.55 -23.71 33.61
CA GLY A 262 -23.67 -23.69 34.78
C GLY A 262 -22.46 -24.62 34.66
N VAL A 263 -22.17 -25.10 33.45
CA VAL A 263 -21.01 -25.95 33.17
C VAL A 263 -19.77 -25.07 32.99
N MET A 264 -18.72 -25.40 33.72
CA MET A 264 -17.42 -24.73 33.65
C MET A 264 -16.73 -25.06 32.34
N VAL A 265 -16.49 -24.04 31.50
CA VAL A 265 -15.81 -24.16 30.21
C VAL A 265 -14.47 -23.43 30.28
N SER A 266 -13.41 -24.11 29.84
CA SER A 266 -12.08 -23.51 29.77
C SER A 266 -12.02 -22.46 28.64
N SER A 267 -11.49 -21.29 28.95
CA SER A 267 -11.26 -20.18 28.01
C SER A 267 -9.79 -20.04 27.62
N VAL A 268 -9.13 -21.18 27.49
CA VAL A 268 -7.71 -21.28 27.15
C VAL A 268 -7.58 -21.55 25.66
N SER A 269 -6.71 -20.81 24.98
CA SER A 269 -6.42 -21.06 23.56
C SER A 269 -5.58 -22.33 23.37
N ALA A 270 -5.41 -22.77 22.13
CA ALA A 270 -4.49 -23.86 21.78
C ALA A 270 -3.03 -23.60 22.22
N ARG A 271 -2.66 -22.35 22.53
CA ARG A 271 -1.32 -21.93 22.98
C ARG A 271 -1.17 -21.93 24.50
N GLN A 272 -2.17 -22.39 25.26
CA GLN A 272 -2.16 -22.35 26.72
C GLN A 272 -2.04 -20.93 27.27
N ILE A 273 -2.83 -19.99 26.72
CA ILE A 273 -2.96 -18.61 27.20
C ILE A 273 -4.45 -18.28 27.32
N CYS A 274 -4.82 -17.49 28.33
CA CYS A 274 -6.19 -17.00 28.48
C CYS A 274 -6.62 -16.17 27.27
N TYR A 275 -7.85 -16.42 26.80
CA TYR A 275 -8.40 -15.77 25.60
C TYR A 275 -8.32 -14.25 25.63
N GLY A 276 -8.75 -13.62 26.74
CA GLY A 276 -8.75 -12.17 26.88
C GLY A 276 -7.34 -11.59 26.71
N SER A 277 -6.35 -12.18 27.38
CA SER A 277 -4.95 -11.74 27.30
C SER A 277 -4.33 -11.96 25.92
N GLU A 278 -4.63 -13.08 25.28
CA GLU A 278 -4.06 -13.44 23.97
C GLU A 278 -4.57 -12.55 22.84
N TYR A 279 -5.89 -12.40 22.75
CA TYR A 279 -6.52 -11.67 21.64
C TYR A 279 -6.70 -10.18 21.94
N TYR A 280 -6.97 -9.81 23.20
CA TYR A 280 -7.34 -8.45 23.61
C TYR A 280 -6.46 -7.85 24.72
N GLY A 281 -5.40 -8.54 25.17
CA GLY A 281 -4.61 -8.11 26.32
C GLY A 281 -3.82 -6.82 26.12
N THR A 282 -3.52 -6.44 24.87
CA THR A 282 -2.87 -5.16 24.54
C THR A 282 -3.43 -4.62 23.23
N PHE A 283 -3.26 -3.31 22.99
CA PHE A 283 -3.71 -2.69 21.74
C PHE A 283 -3.24 -3.44 20.49
N THR A 284 -1.96 -3.81 20.39
CA THR A 284 -1.42 -4.49 19.20
C THR A 284 -2.01 -5.89 19.03
N ARG A 285 -2.26 -6.62 20.12
CA ARG A 285 -2.95 -7.92 20.08
C ARG A 285 -4.39 -7.76 19.59
N ALA A 286 -5.13 -6.80 20.14
CA ALA A 286 -6.51 -6.52 19.73
C ALA A 286 -6.58 -6.05 18.27
N TRP A 287 -5.65 -5.19 17.86
CA TRP A 287 -5.55 -4.69 16.49
C TRP A 287 -5.29 -5.83 15.50
N PHE A 288 -4.36 -6.73 15.81
CA PHE A 288 -4.10 -7.92 14.97
C PHE A 288 -5.28 -8.89 14.96
N SER A 289 -5.95 -9.09 16.10
CA SER A 289 -7.15 -9.94 16.19
C SER A 289 -8.29 -9.38 15.33
N LEU A 290 -8.48 -8.07 15.31
CA LEU A 290 -9.47 -7.40 14.45
C LEU A 290 -9.04 -7.36 12.98
N PHE A 291 -7.74 -7.33 12.68
CA PHE A 291 -7.23 -7.55 11.33
C PHE A 291 -7.58 -8.96 10.84
N GLN A 292 -7.45 -9.98 11.68
CA GLN A 292 -7.93 -11.33 11.36
C GLN A 292 -9.46 -11.32 11.07
N VAL A 293 -10.26 -10.65 11.90
CA VAL A 293 -11.71 -10.49 11.66
C VAL A 293 -12.01 -9.81 10.33
N LEU A 294 -11.26 -8.75 9.99
CA LEU A 294 -11.37 -8.04 8.71
C LEU A 294 -11.11 -8.96 7.50
N THR A 295 -10.12 -9.85 7.59
CA THR A 295 -9.80 -10.81 6.52
C THR A 295 -10.81 -11.94 6.39
N GLY A 296 -11.69 -12.12 7.38
CA GLY A 296 -12.66 -13.21 7.44
C GLY A 296 -12.06 -14.56 7.85
N GLU A 297 -10.78 -14.61 8.23
CA GLU A 297 -10.10 -15.85 8.60
C GLU A 297 -10.49 -16.31 10.01
N SER A 298 -11.22 -17.42 10.12
CA SER A 298 -11.66 -18.04 11.39
C SER A 298 -12.24 -17.05 12.41
N TRP A 299 -12.79 -15.93 11.95
CA TRP A 299 -13.18 -14.83 12.81
C TRP A 299 -14.36 -15.18 13.72
N ALA A 300 -15.29 -15.99 13.20
CA ALA A 300 -16.46 -16.42 13.95
C ALA A 300 -16.10 -17.50 14.98
N GLU A 301 -15.24 -18.45 14.63
CA GLU A 301 -14.92 -19.59 15.48
C GLU A 301 -13.85 -19.24 16.52
N VAL A 302 -12.73 -18.66 16.10
CA VAL A 302 -11.66 -18.24 17.00
C VAL A 302 -12.07 -16.96 17.71
N VAL A 303 -12.36 -15.87 17.03
CA VAL A 303 -12.37 -14.56 17.72
C VAL A 303 -13.73 -14.26 18.37
N ALA A 304 -14.82 -14.37 17.63
CA ALA A 304 -16.11 -13.81 18.05
C ALA A 304 -16.93 -14.74 18.96
N ARG A 305 -17.13 -16.02 18.62
CA ARG A 305 -18.01 -16.92 19.39
C ARG A 305 -17.58 -17.13 20.85
N PRO A 306 -16.29 -17.34 21.17
CA PRO A 306 -15.87 -17.51 22.57
C PRO A 306 -16.20 -16.27 23.40
N ILE A 307 -16.03 -15.08 22.83
CA ILE A 307 -16.35 -13.82 23.50
C ILE A 307 -17.87 -13.58 23.59
N ILE A 308 -18.61 -13.82 22.50
CA ILE A 308 -20.07 -13.59 22.45
C ILE A 308 -20.80 -14.49 23.44
N PHE A 309 -20.46 -15.78 23.48
CA PHE A 309 -21.18 -16.77 24.28
C PHE A 309 -20.51 -17.10 25.61
N GLY A 310 -19.21 -16.81 25.76
CA GLY A 310 -18.51 -17.02 27.02
C GLY A 310 -18.63 -15.85 27.99
N TRP A 311 -19.12 -14.68 27.54
CA TRP A 311 -19.33 -13.53 28.42
C TRP A 311 -20.75 -13.46 28.98
N GLU A 312 -21.54 -14.51 28.76
CA GLU A 312 -22.93 -14.60 29.20
C GLU A 312 -23.09 -14.60 30.74
N ASP A 313 -22.02 -14.88 31.49
CA ASP A 313 -21.96 -14.73 32.95
C ASP A 313 -22.33 -13.32 33.44
N TYR A 314 -22.15 -12.30 32.60
CA TYR A 314 -22.51 -10.91 32.89
C TYR A 314 -23.97 -10.58 32.51
N GLY A 315 -24.76 -11.60 32.14
CA GLY A 315 -26.16 -11.54 31.78
C GLY A 315 -26.42 -11.48 30.27
N PRO A 316 -27.67 -11.71 29.82
CA PRO A 316 -28.00 -11.80 28.38
C PRO A 316 -27.64 -10.53 27.59
N VAL A 317 -27.56 -9.38 28.26
CA VAL A 317 -27.19 -8.10 27.65
C VAL A 317 -25.73 -8.12 27.15
N SER A 318 -24.81 -8.81 27.81
CA SER A 318 -23.40 -8.88 27.39
C SER A 318 -23.25 -9.61 26.06
N VAL A 319 -24.06 -10.66 25.83
CA VAL A 319 -24.12 -11.41 24.56
C VAL A 319 -24.55 -10.47 23.44
N PHE A 320 -25.59 -9.66 23.66
CA PHE A 320 -26.05 -8.68 22.66
C PHE A 320 -25.01 -7.60 22.39
N ILE A 321 -24.36 -7.05 23.41
CA ILE A 321 -23.32 -6.03 23.26
C ILE A 321 -22.13 -6.60 22.46
N SER A 322 -21.69 -7.81 22.80
CA SER A 322 -20.57 -8.48 22.13
C SER A 322 -20.90 -8.82 20.68
N ALA A 323 -22.09 -9.37 20.44
CA ALA A 323 -22.56 -9.65 19.08
C ALA A 323 -22.65 -8.36 18.26
N LEU A 324 -23.21 -7.28 18.82
CA LEU A 324 -23.28 -5.98 18.18
C LEU A 324 -21.89 -5.43 17.86
N TYR A 325 -20.93 -5.55 18.78
CA TYR A 325 -19.55 -5.13 18.57
C TYR A 325 -18.92 -5.81 17.34
N PHE A 326 -18.98 -7.14 17.24
CA PHE A 326 -18.39 -7.85 16.10
C PHE A 326 -19.17 -7.64 14.80
N ILE A 327 -20.51 -7.68 14.84
CA ILE A 327 -21.34 -7.48 13.64
C ILE A 327 -21.16 -6.06 13.10
N SER A 328 -21.18 -5.04 13.96
CA SER A 328 -20.96 -3.66 13.54
C SER A 328 -19.55 -3.45 12.98
N PHE A 329 -18.52 -4.06 13.58
CA PHE A 329 -17.16 -4.03 13.03
C PHE A 329 -17.12 -4.60 11.60
N VAL A 330 -17.70 -5.78 11.38
CA VAL A 330 -17.73 -6.43 10.07
C VAL A 330 -18.50 -5.59 9.06
N LEU A 331 -19.67 -5.05 9.43
CA LEU A 331 -20.48 -4.21 8.55
C LEU A 331 -19.77 -2.91 8.16
N VAL A 332 -19.19 -2.21 9.14
CA VAL A 332 -18.46 -0.95 8.91
C VAL A 332 -17.26 -1.20 7.99
N ASN A 333 -16.46 -2.22 8.27
CA ASN A 333 -15.28 -2.52 7.45
C ASN A 333 -15.64 -3.06 6.06
N SER A 334 -16.70 -3.86 5.94
CA SER A 334 -17.21 -4.32 4.64
C SER A 334 -17.70 -3.15 3.80
N PHE A 335 -18.37 -2.17 4.41
CA PHE A 335 -18.78 -0.95 3.73
C PHE A 335 -17.58 -0.12 3.27
N ILE A 336 -16.55 0.04 4.11
CA ILE A 336 -15.32 0.73 3.74
C ILE A 336 -14.62 0.00 2.58
N LEU A 337 -14.47 -1.33 2.66
CA LEU A 337 -13.88 -2.15 1.59
C LEU A 337 -14.66 -2.04 0.28
N PHE A 338 -15.99 -2.03 0.35
CA PHE A 338 -16.83 -1.80 -0.83
C PHE A 338 -16.58 -0.42 -1.44
N ASN A 339 -16.46 0.62 -0.62
CA ASN A 339 -16.13 1.96 -1.11
C ASN A 339 -14.73 2.03 -1.72
N VAL A 340 -13.74 1.31 -1.17
CA VAL A 340 -12.41 1.14 -1.79
C VAL A 340 -12.55 0.49 -3.16
N PHE A 341 -13.28 -0.61 -3.24
CA PHE A 341 -13.50 -1.34 -4.49
C PHE A 341 -14.17 -0.48 -5.56
N VAL A 342 -15.23 0.24 -5.20
CA VAL A 342 -15.91 1.18 -6.09
C VAL A 342 -14.97 2.29 -6.53
N ALA A 343 -14.18 2.87 -5.62
CA ALA A 343 -13.21 3.91 -5.98
C ALA A 343 -12.18 3.41 -7.00
N VAL A 344 -11.62 2.20 -6.82
CA VAL A 344 -10.67 1.60 -7.77
C VAL A 344 -11.32 1.33 -9.12
N LEU A 345 -12.54 0.77 -9.13
CA LEU A 345 -13.24 0.50 -10.38
C LEU A 345 -13.58 1.78 -11.15
N LEU A 346 -14.03 2.82 -10.45
CA LEU A 346 -14.33 4.12 -11.07
C LEU A 346 -13.07 4.76 -11.63
N ASP A 347 -11.96 4.71 -10.89
CA ASP A 347 -10.67 5.20 -11.37
C ASP A 347 -10.25 4.47 -12.65
N LYS A 348 -10.43 3.14 -12.70
CA LYS A 348 -10.16 2.35 -13.92
C LYS A 348 -11.07 2.66 -15.10
N VAL A 349 -12.38 2.86 -14.86
CA VAL A 349 -13.33 3.21 -15.93
C VAL A 349 -13.06 4.60 -16.48
N VAL A 350 -12.74 5.57 -15.61
CA VAL A 350 -12.45 6.95 -16.02
C VAL A 350 -11.10 7.01 -16.75
N SER A 351 -10.04 6.41 -16.21
CA SER A 351 -8.72 6.42 -16.87
C SER A 351 -8.70 5.60 -18.17
N GLY A 352 -9.49 4.53 -18.28
CA GLY A 352 -9.61 3.76 -19.52
C GLY A 352 -10.35 4.51 -20.63
N GLY A 353 -11.33 5.34 -20.29
CA GLY A 353 -12.05 6.16 -21.26
C GLY A 353 -11.23 7.32 -21.84
N GLU A 354 -10.32 7.89 -21.05
CA GLU A 354 -9.42 8.96 -21.52
C GLU A 354 -8.34 8.44 -22.49
N GLU A 355 -7.92 7.18 -22.39
CA GLU A 355 -6.95 6.57 -23.32
C GLU A 355 -7.57 6.29 -24.70
N ASP A 356 -8.85 5.90 -24.77
CA ASP A 356 -9.56 5.64 -26.03
C ASP A 356 -9.95 6.94 -26.77
N GLU A 357 -10.38 7.98 -26.06
CA GLU A 357 -10.70 9.28 -26.68
C GLU A 357 -9.46 10.01 -27.23
N GLY A 358 -8.29 9.81 -26.60
CA GLY A 358 -7.00 10.34 -27.07
C GLY A 358 -6.48 9.69 -28.35
N ALA A 359 -6.82 8.42 -28.60
CA ALA A 359 -6.44 7.69 -29.81
C ALA A 359 -7.31 8.09 -31.02
N GLU A 360 -8.62 8.25 -30.83
CA GLU A 360 -9.51 8.71 -31.91
C GLU A 360 -9.28 10.18 -32.30
N GLY A 361 -8.89 11.03 -31.33
CA GLY A 361 -8.56 12.43 -31.60
C GLY A 361 -7.27 12.66 -32.40
N ALA A 362 -6.32 11.71 -32.36
CA ALA A 362 -5.08 11.77 -33.13
C ALA A 362 -5.26 11.28 -34.58
N GLU A 363 -6.11 10.28 -34.80
CA GLU A 363 -6.38 9.74 -36.15
C GLU A 363 -7.23 10.69 -37.01
N GLY A 364 -8.05 11.54 -36.39
CA GLY A 364 -8.82 12.59 -37.07
C GLY A 364 -8.03 13.86 -37.44
N ALA A 365 -6.82 14.04 -36.91
CA ALA A 365 -6.00 15.24 -37.15
C ALA A 365 -5.02 15.09 -38.33
N ASP A 366 -4.73 13.86 -38.79
CA ASP A 366 -3.86 13.58 -39.94
C ASP A 366 -4.61 13.47 -41.28
N VAL A 367 -5.94 13.68 -41.30
CA VAL A 367 -6.80 13.57 -42.50
C VAL A 367 -7.46 14.90 -42.91
N ALA A 368 -7.06 16.04 -42.32
CA ALA A 368 -7.62 17.35 -42.63
C ALA A 368 -6.65 18.29 -43.36
#